data_AF-A7L3V0-F1
#
_entry.id   AF-A7L3V0-F1
#
_cell.length_a   1.000
_cell.length_b   1.000
_cell.length_c   1.000
_cell.angle_alpha   90.00
_cell.angle_beta   90.00
_cell.angle_gamma   90.00
#
_symmetry.space_group_name_H-M   'P 1'
#
loop_
_entity.id
_entity.type
_entity.pdbx_description
1 polymer ?
#
loop_
_entity_poly.entity_id
_entity_poly.type
_entity_poly.pdbx_seq_one_letter_code
_entity_poly.pdbx_strand_id
1 'polypeptide(L)'
;IETIKEAVERECPGVVSCADILVLSARDGIVSLGGPHIPLKTGRRDGRRSRADVVEEFLPDHNESISSVLDKFGAMGIDTPGVVALLGARSVGRTHCVKLVHRL
;
A
#
# COMPACT_ATOMS: atom_id res chain seq x y z
N ILE A 1 -6.91 10.35 -5.98
CA ILE A 1 -6.47 9.52 -7.13
C ILE A 1 -7.22 9.90 -8.40
N GLU A 2 -8.56 10.01 -8.38
CA GLU A 2 -9.36 10.42 -9.55
C GLU A 2 -8.88 11.73 -10.19
N THR A 3 -8.67 12.79 -9.40
CA THR A 3 -8.12 14.07 -9.89
C THR A 3 -6.76 13.91 -10.59
N ILE A 4 -5.89 13.03 -10.08
CA ILE A 4 -4.58 12.75 -10.70
C ILE A 4 -4.79 12.02 -12.03
N LYS A 5 -5.67 11.00 -12.05
CA LYS A 5 -6.00 10.24 -13.25
C LYS A 5 -6.58 11.14 -14.34
N GLU A 6 -7.52 12.02 -14.01
CA GLU A 6 -8.10 12.98 -14.95
C GLU A 6 -7.06 13.93 -15.53
N ALA A 7 -6.13 14.43 -14.70
CA ALA A 7 -5.04 15.27 -15.17
C ALA A 7 -4.11 14.52 -16.13
N VAL A 8 -3.70 13.30 -15.77
CA VAL A 8 -2.80 12.48 -16.59
C VAL A 8 -3.46 12.06 -17.90
N GLU A 9 -4.76 11.73 -17.89
CA GLU A 9 -5.50 11.37 -19.12
C GLU A 9 -5.66 12.54 -20.08
N ARG A 10 -5.68 13.79 -19.59
CA ARG A 10 -5.68 14.97 -20.46
C ARG A 10 -4.37 15.12 -21.25
N GLU A 11 -3.25 14.76 -20.62
CA GLU A 11 -1.92 14.86 -21.22
C GLU A 11 -1.57 13.64 -22.08
N CYS A 12 -1.94 12.44 -21.63
CA CYS A 12 -1.60 11.17 -22.29
C CYS A 12 -2.74 10.14 -22.19
N PRO A 13 -3.78 10.27 -23.04
CA PRO A 13 -4.98 9.44 -22.99
C PRO A 13 -4.67 7.94 -23.12
N GLY A 14 -5.17 7.13 -22.19
CA GLY A 14 -5.10 5.67 -22.23
C GLY A 14 -3.70 5.06 -22.01
N VAL A 15 -2.71 5.85 -21.59
CA VAL A 15 -1.32 5.39 -21.46
C VAL A 15 -1.01 4.90 -20.04
N VAL A 16 -1.35 5.68 -19.02
CA VAL A 16 -0.91 5.43 -17.64
C VAL A 16 -1.98 4.70 -16.85
N SER A 17 -1.65 3.54 -16.27
CA SER A 17 -2.58 2.75 -15.46
C SER A 17 -2.87 3.41 -14.11
N CYS A 18 -4.06 3.16 -13.56
CA CYS A 18 -4.40 3.55 -12.20
C CYS A 18 -3.46 2.88 -11.17
N ALA A 19 -3.02 1.65 -11.45
CA ALA A 19 -2.06 0.92 -10.63
C ALA A 19 -0.71 1.66 -10.52
N ASP A 20 -0.17 2.18 -11.62
CA ASP A 20 1.07 2.96 -11.56
C ASP A 20 0.86 4.34 -10.94
N ILE A 21 -0.27 5.00 -11.19
CA ILE A 21 -0.60 6.27 -10.51
C ILE A 21 -0.62 6.08 -8.99
N LEU A 22 -1.24 5.01 -8.50
CA LEU A 22 -1.32 4.73 -7.06
C LEU A 22 0.08 4.53 -6.45
N VAL A 23 0.92 3.73 -7.10
CA VAL A 23 2.27 3.41 -6.61
C VAL A 23 3.21 4.62 -6.67
N LEU A 24 3.15 5.42 -7.74
CA LEU A 24 3.92 6.66 -7.85
C LEU A 24 3.46 7.71 -6.82
N SER A 25 2.14 7.84 -6.61
CA SER A 25 1.57 8.74 -5.61
C SER A 25 2.03 8.39 -4.20
N ALA A 26 2.10 7.10 -3.87
CA ALA A 26 2.62 6.66 -2.57
C ALA A 26 4.08 7.07 -2.36
N ARG A 27 4.94 6.90 -3.37
CA ARG A 27 6.35 7.34 -3.33
C ARG A 27 6.49 8.85 -3.20
N ASP A 28 5.71 9.60 -3.96
CA ASP A 28 5.72 11.06 -3.90
C ASP A 28 5.19 11.58 -2.56
N GLY A 29 4.21 10.89 -1.97
CA GLY A 29 3.71 11.16 -0.63
C GLY A 29 4.78 10.96 0.46
N ILE A 30 5.54 9.86 0.38
CA ILE A 30 6.67 9.61 1.29
C ILE A 30 7.71 10.74 1.21
N VAL A 31 8.10 11.13 -0.01
CA VAL A 31 9.06 12.22 -0.22
C VAL A 31 8.53 13.55 0.32
N SER A 32 7.24 13.85 0.11
CA SER A 32 6.60 15.08 0.59
C SER A 32 6.57 15.17 2.13
N LEU A 33 6.62 14.03 2.82
CA LEU A 33 6.70 13.94 4.28
C LEU A 33 8.14 13.91 4.80
N GLY A 34 9.15 14.15 3.94
CA GLY A 34 10.57 14.12 4.30
C GLY A 34 11.19 12.72 4.31
N GLY A 35 10.49 11.72 3.80
CA GLY A 35 11.00 10.35 3.65
C GLY A 35 11.92 10.17 2.43
N PRO A 36 12.46 8.95 2.25
CA PRO A 36 13.39 8.66 1.16
C PRO A 36 12.69 8.63 -0.21
N HIS A 37 13.42 9.01 -1.25
CA HIS A 37 13.01 8.75 -2.62
C HIS A 37 13.36 7.32 -3.03
N ILE A 38 12.33 6.50 -3.28
CA ILE A 38 12.49 5.11 -3.70
C ILE A 38 12.30 5.02 -5.23
N PRO A 39 13.28 4.51 -5.99
CA PRO A 39 13.10 4.32 -7.43
C PRO A 39 12.08 3.20 -7.69
N LEU A 40 11.11 3.47 -8.57
CA LEU A 40 10.04 2.54 -8.91
C LEU A 40 10.04 2.26 -10.41
N LYS A 41 9.79 0.99 -10.76
CA LYS A 41 9.47 0.59 -12.13
C LYS A 41 7.99 0.82 -12.40
N THR A 42 7.68 1.32 -13.60
CA THR A 42 6.31 1.44 -14.14
C THR A 42 6.01 0.29 -15.12
N GLY A 43 4.78 0.22 -15.62
CA GLY A 43 4.28 -0.82 -16.51
C GLY A 43 3.21 -1.73 -15.88
N ARG A 44 2.70 -1.39 -14.70
CA ARG A 44 1.55 -2.13 -14.11
C ARG A 44 0.32 -1.91 -14.96
N ARG A 45 -0.61 -2.87 -14.95
CA ARG A 45 -1.90 -2.78 -15.65
C ARG A 45 -3.04 -2.89 -14.66
N ASP A 46 -4.16 -2.27 -15.00
CA ASP A 46 -5.34 -2.26 -14.13
C ASP A 46 -6.06 -3.61 -14.16
N GLY A 47 -6.38 -4.12 -12.97
CA GLY A 47 -7.21 -5.30 -12.80
C GLY A 47 -8.64 -5.03 -13.27
N ARG A 48 -9.31 -6.06 -13.81
CA ARG A 48 -10.69 -5.95 -14.34
C ARG A 48 -11.77 -6.34 -13.32
N ARG A 49 -11.38 -6.85 -12.17
CA ARG A 49 -12.29 -7.28 -11.09
C ARG A 49 -11.68 -6.92 -9.75
N SER A 50 -12.52 -6.42 -8.85
CA SER A 50 -12.20 -6.30 -7.43
C SER A 50 -12.61 -7.59 -6.71
N ARG A 51 -11.82 -8.02 -5.73
CA ARG A 51 -12.03 -9.25 -4.94
C ARG A 51 -12.02 -8.90 -3.45
N ALA A 52 -13.20 -8.60 -2.90
CA ALA A 52 -13.33 -8.31 -1.47
C ALA A 52 -13.18 -9.56 -0.59
N ASP A 53 -13.47 -10.73 -1.17
CA ASP A 53 -13.52 -12.01 -0.46
C ASP A 53 -12.13 -12.58 -0.09
N VAL A 54 -11.06 -12.08 -0.70
CA VAL A 54 -9.68 -12.49 -0.39
C VAL A 54 -8.96 -11.51 0.53
N VAL A 55 -9.59 -10.39 0.91
CA VAL A 55 -8.90 -9.31 1.63
C VAL A 55 -8.38 -9.78 2.99
N GLU A 56 -9.20 -10.50 3.74
CA GLU A 56 -8.85 -11.03 5.08
C GLU A 56 -7.75 -12.12 5.02
N GLU A 57 -7.60 -12.78 3.86
CA GLU A 57 -6.54 -13.77 3.63
C GLU A 57 -5.17 -13.09 3.51
N PHE A 58 -5.10 -11.97 2.77
CA PHE A 58 -3.84 -11.32 2.42
C PHE A 58 -3.45 -10.14 3.31
N LEU A 59 -4.39 -9.50 4.00
CA LEU A 59 -4.11 -8.36 4.87
C LEU A 59 -4.07 -8.78 6.35
N PRO A 60 -3.05 -8.36 7.11
CA PRO A 60 -3.03 -8.60 8.56
C PRO A 60 -3.97 -7.65 9.29
N ASP A 61 -4.74 -8.16 10.26
CA ASP A 61 -5.51 -7.33 11.18
C ASP A 61 -4.64 -6.83 12.36
N HIS A 62 -5.13 -5.77 13.02
CA HIS A 62 -4.47 -5.08 14.13
C HIS A 62 -4.14 -5.94 15.36
N ASN A 63 -4.84 -7.07 15.53
CA ASN A 63 -4.73 -7.94 16.69
C ASN A 63 -4.07 -9.29 16.35
N GLU A 64 -3.51 -9.45 15.15
CA GLU A 64 -2.78 -10.65 14.76
C GLU A 64 -1.41 -10.74 15.44
N SER A 65 -0.94 -11.96 15.69
CA SER A 65 0.42 -12.21 16.18
C SER A 65 1.46 -11.86 15.11
N ILE A 66 2.69 -11.54 15.55
CA ILE A 66 3.79 -11.24 14.62
C ILE A 66 4.09 -12.43 13.68
N SER A 67 3.90 -13.67 14.12
CA SER A 67 4.08 -14.85 13.27
C SER A 67 3.09 -14.85 12.10
N SER A 68 1.79 -14.58 12.35
CA SER A 68 0.77 -14.49 11.30
C SER A 68 1.09 -13.39 10.29
N VAL A 69 1.53 -12.23 10.78
CA VAL A 69 1.96 -11.12 9.92
C VAL A 69 3.13 -11.54 9.02
N LEU A 70 4.16 -12.16 9.60
CA LEU A 70 5.32 -12.64 8.84
C LEU A 70 4.94 -13.70 7.81
N ASP A 71 4.05 -14.64 8.15
CA ASP A 71 3.60 -15.70 7.24
C ASP A 71 2.83 -15.13 6.04
N LYS A 72 1.90 -14.19 6.28
CA LYS A 72 1.14 -13.51 5.22
C LYS A 72 2.05 -12.74 4.26
N PHE A 73 3.00 -11.97 4.80
CA PHE A 73 3.96 -11.24 3.97
C PHE A 73 4.97 -12.16 3.27
N GLY A 74 5.39 -13.24 3.92
CA GLY A 74 6.23 -14.27 3.33
C GLY A 74 5.58 -14.93 2.12
N ALA A 75 4.27 -15.20 2.17
CA ALA A 75 3.49 -15.70 1.04
C ALA A 75 3.44 -14.72 -0.15
N MET A 76 3.64 -13.42 0.09
CA MET A 76 3.77 -12.39 -0.95
C MET A 76 5.22 -12.18 -1.41
N GLY A 77 6.18 -12.97 -0.90
CA GLY A 77 7.59 -12.86 -1.23
C GLY A 77 8.34 -11.73 -0.51
N ILE A 78 7.81 -11.24 0.61
CA ILE A 78 8.45 -10.21 1.43
C ILE A 78 9.09 -10.89 2.65
N ASP A 79 10.39 -10.72 2.80
CA ASP A 79 11.15 -11.29 3.92
C ASP A 79 10.98 -10.50 5.23
N THR A 80 11.46 -11.06 6.34
CA THR A 80 11.32 -10.45 7.66
C THR A 80 11.88 -9.01 7.73
N PRO A 81 13.10 -8.70 7.25
CA PRO A 81 13.56 -7.32 7.17
C PRO A 81 12.63 -6.40 6.37
N GLY A 82 12.11 -6.88 5.23
CA GLY A 82 11.12 -6.16 4.43
C GLY A 82 9.83 -5.86 5.20
N VAL A 83 9.31 -6.82 5.97
CA VAL A 83 8.13 -6.59 6.82
C VAL A 83 8.42 -5.53 7.87
N VAL A 84 9.56 -5.62 8.58
CA VAL A 84 9.93 -4.62 9.60
C VAL A 84 10.03 -3.23 8.98
N ALA A 85 10.63 -3.09 7.80
CA ALA A 85 10.69 -1.83 7.08
C ALA A 85 9.29 -1.28 6.72
N LEU A 86 8.38 -2.13 6.22
CA LEU A 86 7.01 -1.74 5.87
C LEU A 86 6.18 -1.32 7.09
N LEU A 87 6.37 -1.95 8.24
CA LEU A 87 5.68 -1.54 9.49
C LEU A 87 6.06 -0.12 9.92
N GLY A 88 7.22 0.39 9.49
CA GLY A 88 7.63 1.77 9.68
C GLY A 88 6.69 2.81 9.05
N ALA A 89 5.83 2.42 8.10
CA ALA A 89 4.79 3.30 7.54
C ALA A 89 3.82 3.85 8.60
N ARG A 90 3.73 3.21 9.78
CA ARG A 90 2.92 3.68 10.93
C ARG A 90 3.54 4.88 11.68
N SER A 91 4.69 5.38 11.25
CA SER A 91 5.27 6.64 11.74
C SER A 91 4.43 7.87 11.41
N VAL A 92 3.52 7.76 10.44
CA VAL A 92 2.55 8.80 10.06
C VAL A 92 1.15 8.21 9.98
N GLY A 93 0.14 9.08 9.98
CA GLY A 93 -1.26 8.69 9.84
C GLY A 93 -2.03 8.63 11.16
N ARG A 94 -3.16 7.93 11.16
CA ARG A 94 -4.11 7.81 12.28
C ARG A 94 -4.72 6.42 12.29
N THR A 95 -5.25 6.00 13.44
CA THR A 95 -6.00 4.74 13.59
C THR A 95 -7.31 5.00 14.32
N HIS A 96 -8.32 4.17 14.09
CA HIS A 96 -9.59 4.24 14.81
C HIS A 96 -9.48 3.59 16.19
N CYS A 97 -10.16 4.14 17.20
CA CYS A 97 -10.13 3.61 18.58
C CYS A 97 -10.54 2.14 18.67
N VAL A 98 -11.49 1.69 17.84
CA VAL A 98 -11.94 0.29 17.79
C VAL A 98 -10.81 -0.71 17.45
N LYS A 99 -9.73 -0.24 16.81
CA LYS A 99 -8.53 -1.03 16.50
C LYS A 99 -7.49 -1.05 17.63
N LEU A 100 -7.77 -0.43 18.78
CA LEU A 100 -6.87 -0.38 19.94
C LEU A 100 -7.56 -0.77 21.26
N VAL A 101 -8.90 -0.75 21.32
CA VAL A 101 -9.67 -0.90 22.56
C VAL A 101 -9.37 -2.19 23.33
N HIS A 102 -8.96 -3.27 22.66
CA HIS A 102 -8.58 -4.53 23.31
C HIS A 102 -7.24 -4.46 24.08
N ARG A 103 -6.52 -3.35 23.97
CA ARG A 103 -5.20 -3.12 24.60
C ARG A 103 -5.21 -1.96 25.60
N LEU A 104 -6.39 -1.41 25.90
CA LEU A 104 -6.60 -0.35 26.89
C LEU A 104 -7.12 -0.96 28.19
#